data_AF-A0A2H4NT10-F1
#
_entry.id   AF-A0A2H4NT10-F1
#
_cell.length_a   1.000
_cell.length_b   1.000
_cell.length_c   1.000
_cell.angle_alpha   90.00
_cell.angle_beta   90.00
_cell.angle_gamma   90.00
#
_symmetry.space_group_name_H-M   'P 1'
#
loop_
_entity.id
_entity.type
_entity.pdbx_description
1 polymer ?
#
loop_
_entity_poly.entity_id
_entity_poly.type
_entity_poly.pdbx_seq_one_letter_code
_entity_poly.pdbx_strand_id
1 'polypeptide(L)'
;MSSMINIIIITISILMSVAFYTLLERKILSYVQIRKGPNKTSMMGILQPISDATKLFNKSLIFIKMSNTILSFLGPLMTLLLSMLMLTIIPFKTLSTSDNHFNICLCLFISSL
;
A
#
# COMPACT_ATOMS: atom_id res chain seq x y z
N MET A 1 23.00 3.28 10.64
CA MET A 1 21.76 4.06 10.52
C MET A 1 20.92 3.76 11.75
N SER A 2 20.37 4.79 12.41
CA SER A 2 19.46 4.55 13.54
C SER A 2 18.30 3.68 13.06
N SER A 3 17.80 2.77 13.91
CA SER A 3 16.67 1.89 13.59
C SER A 3 15.48 2.66 13.02
N MET A 4 15.26 3.88 13.52
CA MET A 4 14.22 4.79 13.03
C MET A 4 14.41 5.23 11.57
N ILE A 5 15.64 5.57 11.14
CA ILE A 5 15.91 5.93 9.74
C ILE A 5 15.65 4.73 8.83
N ASN A 6 16.00 3.52 9.25
CA ASN A 6 15.72 2.30 8.49
C ASN A 6 14.21 2.08 8.30
N ILE A 7 13.41 2.23 9.36
CA ILE A 7 11.95 2.08 9.28
C ILE A 7 11.32 3.10 8.31
N ILE A 8 11.79 4.36 8.34
CA ILE A 8 11.30 5.40 7.43
C ILE A 8 11.64 5.07 5.97
N ILE A 9 12.86 4.61 5.69
CA ILE A 9 13.26 4.23 4.33
C ILE A 9 12.43 3.04 3.83
N ILE A 10 12.22 2.03 4.67
CA ILE A 10 11.44 0.84 4.31
C ILE A 10 9.99 1.23 3.99
N THR A 11 9.35 2.05 4.83
CA THR A 11 7.95 2.48 4.61
C THR A 11 7.79 3.28 3.31
N ILE A 12 8.69 4.23 3.01
CA ILE A 12 8.65 5.00 1.75
C ILE A 12 8.84 4.09 0.54
N SER A 13 9.79 3.15 0.60
CA SER A 13 10.08 2.24 -0.51
C SER A 13 8.86 1.38 -0.89
N ILE A 14 8.09 0.94 0.10
CA ILE A 14 6.94 0.07 -0.13
C ILE A 14 5.73 0.83 -0.67
N LEU A 15 5.45 2.02 -0.15
CA LEU A 15 4.41 2.88 -0.71
C LEU A 15 4.65 3.17 -2.20
N MET A 16 5.91 3.42 -2.58
CA MET A 16 6.29 3.58 -3.98
C MET A 16 6.12 2.28 -4.77
N SER A 17 6.51 1.13 -4.21
CA SER A 17 6.38 -0.17 -4.89
C SER A 17 4.92 -0.53 -5.18
N VAL A 18 4.01 -0.29 -4.22
CA VAL A 18 2.58 -0.59 -4.36
C VAL A 18 1.94 0.27 -5.46
N ALA A 19 2.31 1.56 -5.55
CA ALA A 19 1.83 2.44 -6.60
C ALA A 19 2.17 1.91 -8.00
N PHE A 20 3.41 1.46 -8.23
CA PHE A 20 3.82 0.88 -9.52
C PHE A 20 3.27 -0.52 -9.75
N TYR A 21 3.08 -1.31 -8.69
CA TYR A 21 2.47 -2.63 -8.80
C TYR A 21 1.07 -2.57 -9.42
N THR A 22 0.23 -1.59 -9.03
CA THR A 22 -1.10 -1.40 -9.63
C THR A 22 -1.06 -1.07 -11.13
N LEU A 23 -0.06 -0.30 -11.58
CA LEU A 23 0.13 0.00 -13.00
C LEU A 23 0.54 -1.26 -13.78
N LEU A 24 1.46 -2.04 -13.20
CA LEU A 24 1.93 -3.29 -13.77
C LEU A 24 0.76 -4.28 -13.93
N GLU A 25 -0.08 -4.43 -12.92
CA GLU A 25 -1.27 -5.27 -12.96
C GLU A 25 -2.20 -4.88 -14.13
N ARG A 26 -2.52 -3.58 -14.27
CA ARG A 26 -3.34 -3.07 -15.38
C ARG A 26 -2.73 -3.35 -16.75
N LYS A 27 -1.40 -3.27 -16.88
CA LYS A 27 -0.70 -3.58 -18.13
C LYS A 27 -0.74 -5.08 -18.43
N ILE A 28 -0.45 -5.95 -17.47
CA ILE A 28 -0.49 -7.41 -17.67
C ILE A 28 -1.89 -7.86 -18.10
N LEU A 29 -2.93 -7.42 -17.39
CA LEU A 29 -4.32 -7.74 -17.75
C LEU A 29 -4.68 -7.27 -19.17
N SER A 30 -4.18 -6.10 -19.57
CA SER A 30 -4.41 -5.59 -20.92
C SER A 30 -3.70 -6.45 -21.99
N TYR A 31 -2.46 -6.89 -21.72
CA TYR A 31 -1.71 -7.74 -22.64
C TYR A 31 -2.36 -9.11 -22.82
N VAL A 32 -2.85 -9.73 -21.74
CA VAL A 32 -3.60 -11.00 -21.81
C VAL A 32 -4.86 -10.85 -22.65
N GLN A 33 -5.54 -9.70 -22.55
CA GLN A 33 -6.78 -9.41 -23.26
C GLN A 33 -6.57 -8.83 -24.68
N ILE A 34 -5.33 -8.79 -25.19
CA ILE A 34 -4.98 -8.24 -26.52
C ILE A 34 -5.51 -6.79 -26.68
N ARG A 35 -5.51 -6.01 -25.59
CA ARG A 35 -5.81 -4.57 -25.63
C ARG A 35 -4.65 -3.79 -25.04
N LYS A 36 -4.45 -2.55 -25.50
CA LYS A 36 -3.41 -1.69 -24.92
C LYS A 36 -3.91 -1.18 -23.56
N GLY A 37 -3.09 -1.37 -22.53
CA GLY A 37 -3.29 -0.78 -21.22
C GLY A 37 -3.12 0.74 -21.23
N PRO A 38 -3.11 1.38 -20.05
CA PRO A 38 -2.99 2.84 -19.96
C PRO A 38 -1.67 3.31 -20.59
N ASN A 39 -1.77 4.02 -21.72
CA ASN A 39 -0.64 4.58 -22.47
C ASN A 39 -0.68 6.12 -22.59
N LYS A 40 -1.74 6.79 -22.11
CA LYS A 40 -2.00 8.22 -22.40
C LYS A 40 -1.42 9.17 -21.34
N THR A 41 -1.37 8.76 -20.08
CA THR A 41 -0.99 9.62 -18.93
C THR A 41 0.53 9.74 -18.75
N SER A 42 1.25 10.16 -19.81
CA SER A 42 2.73 10.25 -19.99
C SER A 42 3.37 9.14 -20.84
N MET A 43 4.70 9.18 -21.01
CA MET A 43 5.49 8.14 -21.69
C MET A 43 5.11 6.75 -21.14
N MET A 44 4.43 5.96 -21.98
CA MET A 44 3.96 4.60 -21.68
C MET A 44 3.13 4.47 -20.38
N GLY A 45 2.49 5.57 -19.94
CA GLY A 45 1.58 5.59 -18.79
C GLY A 45 2.23 5.58 -17.40
N ILE A 46 3.54 5.82 -17.27
CA ILE A 46 4.27 5.73 -15.98
C ILE A 46 3.69 6.65 -14.90
N LEU A 47 3.17 7.82 -15.27
CA LEU A 47 2.59 8.79 -14.30
C LEU A 47 1.12 8.48 -13.93
N GLN A 48 0.55 7.35 -14.37
CA GLN A 48 -0.83 6.97 -14.04
C GLN A 48 -1.11 6.94 -12.52
N PRO A 49 -0.26 6.37 -11.64
CA PRO A 49 -0.55 6.30 -10.21
C PRO A 49 -0.66 7.69 -9.57
N ILE A 50 0.13 8.66 -10.04
CA ILE A 50 0.08 10.05 -9.58
C ILE A 50 -1.23 10.71 -10.02
N SER A 51 -1.67 10.47 -11.26
CA SER A 51 -2.96 11.00 -11.76
C SER A 51 -4.18 10.41 -11.05
N ASP A 52 -4.12 9.14 -10.65
CA ASP A 52 -5.18 8.49 -9.89
C ASP A 52 -5.23 9.04 -8.45
N ALA A 53 -4.08 9.32 -7.83
CA ALA A 53 -4.01 9.94 -6.50
C ALA A 53 -4.56 11.38 -6.50
N THR A 54 -4.16 12.22 -7.44
CA THR A 54 -4.68 13.60 -7.53
C THR A 54 -6.18 13.64 -7.79
N LYS A 55 -6.70 12.69 -8.58
CA LYS A 55 -8.14 12.52 -8.80
C LYS A 55 -8.89 12.19 -7.50
N LEU A 56 -8.33 11.35 -6.63
CA LEU A 56 -8.93 11.00 -5.35
C LEU A 56 -8.90 12.17 -4.36
N PHE A 57 -7.81 12.96 -4.32
CA PHE A 57 -7.72 14.14 -3.44
C PHE A 57 -8.75 15.23 -3.79
N ASN A 58 -9.09 15.38 -5.07
CA ASN A 58 -10.09 16.37 -5.51
C ASN A 58 -11.53 15.88 -5.33
N LYS A 59 -11.76 14.62 -4.98
CA LYS A 59 -13.11 14.07 -4.84
C LYS A 59 -13.72 14.51 -3.52
N SER A 60 -14.97 14.98 -3.55
CA SER A 60 -15.70 15.32 -2.33
C SER A 60 -15.91 14.08 -1.46
N LEU A 61 -15.72 14.24 -0.15
CA LEU A 61 -16.04 13.21 0.83
C LEU A 61 -17.57 13.10 0.92
N ILE A 62 -18.12 11.96 0.50
CA ILE A 62 -19.56 11.69 0.54
C ILE A 62 -19.86 10.92 1.82
N PHE A 63 -20.61 11.55 2.73
CA PHE A 63 -21.11 10.90 3.93
C PHE A 63 -22.40 10.13 3.62
N ILE A 64 -22.41 8.84 3.93
CA ILE A 64 -23.63 8.03 3.82
C ILE A 64 -24.54 8.37 5.01
N LYS A 65 -25.74 8.87 4.71
CA LYS A 65 -26.71 9.37 5.71
C LYS A 65 -27.11 8.36 6.80
N MET A 66 -26.97 7.06 6.53
CA MET A 66 -27.36 5.96 7.45
C MET A 66 -26.18 5.21 8.07
N SER A 67 -24.94 5.69 7.91
CA SER A 67 -23.75 5.01 8.45
C SER A 67 -23.13 5.75 9.63
N ASN A 68 -22.50 5.02 10.55
CA ASN A 68 -21.67 5.63 11.58
C ASN A 68 -20.39 6.21 10.96
N THR A 69 -20.29 7.53 10.94
CA THR A 69 -19.19 8.27 10.31
C THR A 69 -17.84 7.95 10.94
N ILE A 70 -17.79 7.76 12.26
CA ILE A 70 -16.55 7.48 13.01
C ILE A 70 -15.96 6.13 12.56
N LEU A 71 -16.78 5.07 12.54
CA LEU A 71 -16.33 3.74 12.10
C LEU A 71 -15.94 3.74 10.62
N SER A 72 -16.62 4.53 9.78
CA SER A 72 -16.32 4.60 8.35
C SER A 72 -14.92 5.18 8.04
N PHE A 73 -14.42 6.09 8.88
CA PHE A 73 -13.05 6.63 8.76
C PHE A 73 -12.01 5.77 9.46
N LEU A 74 -12.34 5.24 10.64
CA LEU A 74 -11.42 4.40 11.39
C LEU A 74 -11.14 3.07 10.69
N GLY A 75 -12.11 2.49 9.98
CA GLY A 75 -11.94 1.23 9.25
C GLY A 75 -10.74 1.23 8.30
N PRO A 76 -10.72 2.09 7.27
CA PRO A 76 -9.60 2.19 6.33
C PRO A 76 -8.27 2.61 6.99
N LEU A 77 -8.31 3.39 8.08
CA LEU A 77 -7.12 3.75 8.84
C LEU A 77 -6.51 2.52 9.53
N MET A 78 -7.34 1.72 10.21
CA MET A 78 -6.88 0.54 10.93
C MET A 78 -6.29 -0.50 9.98
N THR A 79 -6.94 -0.77 8.84
CA THR A 79 -6.41 -1.75 7.88
C THR A 79 -5.04 -1.34 7.33
N LEU A 80 -4.82 -0.06 7.05
CA LEU A 80 -3.52 0.46 6.65
C LEU A 80 -2.47 0.28 7.76
N LEU A 81 -2.83 0.59 9.01
CA LEU A 81 -1.93 0.45 10.16
C LEU A 81 -1.49 -1.00 10.37
N LEU A 82 -2.42 -1.96 10.32
CA LEU A 82 -2.11 -3.38 10.44
C LEU A 82 -1.14 -3.84 9.34
N SER A 83 -1.37 -3.40 8.09
CA SER A 83 -0.50 -3.74 6.96
C SER A 83 0.95 -3.24 7.15
N MET A 84 1.13 -2.07 7.79
CA MET A 84 2.45 -1.51 8.07
C MET A 84 3.15 -2.19 9.25
N LEU A 85 2.41 -2.80 10.19
CA LEU A 85 3.00 -3.59 11.28
C LEU A 85 3.60 -4.90 10.76
N MET A 86 2.99 -5.53 9.75
CA MET A 86 3.55 -6.74 9.14
C MET A 86 4.95 -6.52 8.56
N LEU A 87 5.21 -5.30 8.09
CA LEU A 87 6.44 -4.95 7.42
C LEU A 87 7.67 -4.97 8.33
N THR A 88 7.52 -4.68 9.63
CA THR A 88 8.67 -4.63 10.54
C THR A 88 9.28 -6.00 10.82
N ILE A 89 8.50 -7.05 10.60
CA ILE A 89 8.83 -8.46 10.87
C ILE A 89 9.68 -9.07 9.76
N ILE A 90 9.50 -8.61 8.51
CA ILE A 90 10.13 -9.21 7.33
C ILE A 90 11.64 -8.88 7.34
N PRO A 91 12.54 -9.87 7.30
CA PRO A 91 13.97 -9.61 7.22
C PRO A 91 14.36 -9.23 5.79
N PHE A 92 14.75 -7.98 5.58
CA PHE A 92 15.29 -7.53 4.28
C PHE A 92 16.79 -7.82 4.10
N LYS A 93 17.53 -8.04 5.20
CA LYS A 93 18.96 -8.35 5.16
C LYS A 93 19.34 -9.42 6.19
N THR A 94 20.02 -9.06 7.27
CA THR A 94 20.53 -10.00 8.28
C THR A 94 19.66 -10.05 9.54
N LEU A 95 19.02 -8.93 9.88
CA LEU A 95 18.12 -8.80 11.03
C LEU A 95 16.85 -8.10 10.55
N SER A 96 15.71 -8.49 11.13
CA SER A 96 14.47 -7.75 10.95
C SER A 96 14.50 -6.47 11.78
N THR A 97 13.60 -5.52 11.51
CA THR A 97 13.58 -4.30 12.33
C THR A 97 13.09 -4.57 13.77
N SER A 98 12.33 -5.64 13.97
CA SER A 98 11.86 -6.13 15.26
C SER A 98 12.15 -7.62 15.39
N ASP A 99 13.30 -7.97 15.95
CA ASP A 99 13.66 -9.37 16.19
C ASP A 99 13.06 -9.87 17.51
N ASN A 100 11.90 -10.53 17.43
CA ASN A 100 11.35 -11.32 18.52
C ASN A 100 11.61 -12.81 18.28
N HIS A 101 11.77 -13.60 19.35
CA HIS A 101 11.91 -15.06 19.25
C HIS A 101 10.72 -15.74 18.53
N PHE A 102 9.53 -15.13 18.56
CA PHE A 102 8.29 -15.65 17.98
C PHE A 102 7.79 -14.85 16.77
N ASN A 103 8.68 -14.43 15.86
CA ASN A 103 8.30 -13.64 14.69
C ASN A 103 7.21 -14.29 13.80
N ILE A 104 7.20 -15.61 13.64
CA ILE A 104 6.17 -16.32 12.86
C ILE A 104 4.80 -16.21 13.55
N CYS A 105 4.75 -16.37 14.87
CA CYS A 105 3.51 -16.27 15.63
C CYS A 105 2.95 -14.85 15.57
N LEU A 106 3.81 -13.84 15.67
CA LEU A 106 3.42 -12.43 15.56
C LEU A 106 2.83 -12.11 14.17
N CYS A 107 3.43 -12.65 13.10
CA CYS A 107 2.89 -12.55 11.74
C CYS A 107 1.47 -13.13 11.65
N LEU A 108 1.25 -14.32 12.23
CA LEU A 108 -0.07 -14.95 12.25
C LEU A 108 -1.10 -14.12 13.03
N PHE A 109 -0.74 -13.57 14.19
CA PHE A 109 -1.65 -12.72 14.97
C PHE A 109 -2.06 -11.47 14.22
N ILE A 110 -1.10 -10.78 13.59
CA ILE A 110 -1.41 -9.55 12.84
C ILE A 110 -2.26 -9.89 11.60
N SER A 111 -2.08 -11.05 10.97
CA SER A 111 -2.92 -11.47 9.84
C SER A 111 -4.36 -11.83 10.22
N SER A 112 -4.61 -12.17 11.49
CA SER A 112 -5.94 -12.53 11.99
C SER A 112 -6.79 -11.33 12.40
N LEU A 113 -6.15 -10.19 12.59
CA LEU A 113 -6.78 -8.91 12.96
C LEU A 113 -7.12 -8.10 11.70
#